data_AF-A0A6C0CN62-F1
#
_entry.id   AF-A0A6C0CN62-F1
#
_cell.length_a   1.000
_cell.length_b   1.000
_cell.length_c   1.000
_cell.angle_alpha   90.00
_cell.angle_beta   90.00
_cell.angle_gamma   90.00
#
_symmetry.space_group_name_H-M   'P 1'
#
loop_
_entity.id
_entity.type
_entity.pdbx_description
1 polymer ?
#
loop_
_entity_poly.entity_id
_entity_poly.type
_entity_poly.pdbx_seq_one_letter_code
_entity_poly.pdbx_strand_id
1 'polypeptide(L)'
;MYSNLKPNQKLVEVREKYKTLREYLIETDNRDFEDIYHEIPLIAYERMSSSVGYNVNKGQEIGICIDGDVNEIFHVLLHELAHCVVDEYTHSEEYWKKFDTLKTIAITLGVYKSIPEESPFCGKHVSDK
;
A
#
# COMPACT_ATOMS: atom_id res chain seq x y z
N MET A 1 -1.13 32.19 -10.30
CA MET A 1 -2.41 31.79 -9.69
C MET A 1 -2.18 30.43 -9.06
N TYR A 2 -1.76 30.39 -7.80
CA TYR A 2 -1.59 29.12 -7.07
C TYR A 2 -2.98 28.63 -6.70
N SER A 3 -3.47 27.61 -7.41
CA SER A 3 -4.71 26.94 -7.02
C SER A 3 -4.50 26.35 -5.63
N ASN A 4 -5.35 26.71 -4.67
CA ASN A 4 -5.47 26.04 -3.38
C ASN A 4 -5.98 24.62 -3.63
N LEU A 5 -5.09 23.72 -4.06
CA LEU A 5 -5.38 22.30 -4.15
C LEU A 5 -5.56 21.80 -2.72
N LYS A 6 -6.81 21.66 -2.29
CA LYS A 6 -7.11 20.93 -1.06
C LYS A 6 -6.50 19.53 -1.21
N PRO A 7 -5.77 19.04 -0.19
CA PRO A 7 -5.25 17.68 -0.22
C PRO A 7 -6.38 16.70 -0.50
N ASN A 8 -6.13 15.70 -1.34
CA ASN A 8 -7.09 14.61 -1.50
C ASN A 8 -7.22 13.89 -0.14
N GLN A 9 -8.40 13.99 0.47
CA GLN A 9 -8.64 13.50 1.83
C GLN A 9 -8.33 12.00 1.97
N LYS A 10 -8.63 11.20 0.94
CA LYS A 10 -8.33 9.76 0.92
C LYS A 10 -6.82 9.52 1.00
N LEU A 11 -6.03 10.30 0.26
CA LEU A 11 -4.58 10.18 0.27
C LEU A 11 -3.97 10.60 1.62
N VAL A 12 -4.54 11.60 2.28
CA VAL A 12 -4.14 11.97 3.64
C VAL A 12 -4.38 10.81 4.60
N GLU A 13 -5.56 10.21 4.57
CA GLU A 13 -5.90 9.07 5.42
C GLU A 13 -5.04 7.83 5.15
N VAL A 14 -4.72 7.55 3.87
CA VAL A 14 -3.78 6.48 3.48
C VAL A 14 -2.39 6.73 4.06
N ARG A 15 -1.89 7.97 4.02
CA ARG A 15 -0.58 8.31 4.60
C ARG A 15 -0.54 8.16 6.12
N GLU A 16 -1.59 8.55 6.82
CA GLU A 16 -1.67 8.34 8.27
C GLU A 16 -1.69 6.85 8.63
N LYS A 17 -2.47 6.04 7.90
CA LYS A 17 -2.49 4.58 8.07
C LYS A 17 -1.12 3.95 7.78
N TYR A 18 -0.44 4.42 6.73
CA TYR A 18 0.89 3.94 6.35
C TYR A 18 1.93 4.28 7.42
N LYS A 19 1.86 5.50 7.97
CA LYS A 19 2.69 5.93 9.09
C LYS A 19 2.49 5.03 10.31
N THR A 20 1.24 4.75 10.72
CA THR A 20 0.95 3.85 11.84
C THR A 20 1.53 2.45 11.63
N LEU A 21 1.40 1.89 10.42
CA LEU A 21 2.01 0.61 10.08
C LEU A 21 3.53 0.65 10.23
N ARG A 22 4.18 1.69 9.68
CA ARG A 22 5.64 1.85 9.76
C ARG A 22 6.14 2.03 11.18
N GLU A 23 5.49 2.87 11.97
CA GLU A 23 5.85 3.09 13.38
C GLU A 23 5.80 1.77 14.14
N TYR A 24 4.78 0.94 13.93
CA TYR A 24 4.72 -0.39 14.53
C TYR A 24 5.87 -1.30 14.08
N LEU A 25 6.21 -1.33 12.79
CA LEU A 25 7.31 -2.15 12.27
C LEU A 25 8.66 -1.74 12.87
N ILE A 26 8.88 -0.44 13.08
CA ILE A 26 10.07 0.12 13.73
C ILE A 26 10.09 -0.22 15.22
N GLU A 27 8.99 0.02 15.93
CA GLU A 27 8.89 -0.19 17.39
C GLU A 27 9.05 -1.66 17.78
N THR A 28 8.64 -2.58 16.90
CA THR A 28 8.76 -4.02 17.11
C THR A 28 10.07 -4.62 16.59
N ASP A 29 10.97 -3.80 16.03
CA ASP A 29 12.22 -4.24 15.37
C ASP A 29 11.96 -5.40 14.40
N ASN A 30 10.87 -5.29 13.62
CA ASN A 30 10.50 -6.31 12.65
C ASN A 30 11.41 -6.24 11.41
N ARG A 31 12.60 -6.84 11.52
CA ARG A 31 13.69 -6.74 10.54
C ARG A 31 13.35 -7.34 9.18
N ASP A 32 12.33 -8.19 9.12
CA ASP A 32 11.76 -8.73 7.89
C ASP A 32 11.18 -7.65 6.96
N PHE A 33 11.03 -6.42 7.45
CA PHE A 33 10.48 -5.25 6.75
C PHE A 33 11.35 -4.00 6.93
N GLU A 34 12.66 -4.15 7.22
CA GLU A 34 13.54 -3.01 7.46
C GLU A 34 13.64 -2.06 6.25
N ASP A 35 13.49 -2.58 5.02
CA ASP A 35 13.49 -1.79 3.78
C ASP A 35 12.33 -0.80 3.69
N ILE A 36 11.26 -0.97 4.47
CA ILE A 36 10.10 -0.05 4.48
C ILE A 36 9.96 0.75 5.78
N TYR A 37 10.99 0.75 6.64
CA TYR A 37 11.03 1.61 7.83
C TYR A 37 11.05 3.09 7.47
N HIS A 38 11.76 3.45 6.41
CA HIS A 38 11.76 4.80 5.89
C HIS A 38 10.47 5.11 5.13
N GLU A 39 10.14 6.39 4.98
CA GLU A 39 8.94 6.78 4.23
C GLU A 39 9.20 6.66 2.74
N ILE A 40 8.44 5.79 2.08
CA ILE A 40 8.46 5.70 0.62
C ILE A 40 7.50 6.76 0.06
N PRO A 41 7.96 7.63 -0.86
CA PRO A 41 7.10 8.62 -1.50
C PRO A 41 5.92 7.98 -2.25
N LEU A 42 4.70 8.45 -1.96
CA LEU A 42 3.48 8.01 -2.64
C LEU A 42 3.06 9.02 -3.72
N ILE A 43 2.99 8.55 -4.96
CA ILE A 43 2.50 9.29 -6.12
C ILE A 43 1.08 8.82 -6.45
N ALA A 44 0.10 9.71 -6.32
CA ALA A 44 -1.30 9.38 -6.50
C ALA A 44 -1.79 9.65 -7.94
N TYR A 45 -2.54 8.71 -8.49
CA TYR A 45 -3.15 8.80 -9.81
C TYR A 45 -4.67 8.67 -9.73
N GLU A 46 -5.41 9.59 -10.33
CA GLU A 46 -6.88 9.48 -10.41
C GLU A 46 -7.32 8.27 -11.23
N ARG A 47 -6.53 7.85 -12.23
CA ARG A 47 -6.72 6.62 -13.00
C ARG A 47 -5.40 6.09 -13.52
N MET A 48 -5.35 4.78 -13.74
CA MET A 48 -4.21 4.08 -14.34
C MET A 48 -4.73 3.11 -15.41
N SER A 49 -3.96 2.90 -16.49
CA SER A 49 -4.43 2.16 -17.67
C SER A 49 -4.15 0.66 -17.61
N SER A 50 -2.94 0.26 -17.21
CA SER A 50 -2.49 -1.14 -17.27
C SER A 50 -2.45 -1.81 -15.89
N SER A 51 -2.09 -1.07 -14.85
CA SER A 51 -2.04 -1.52 -13.46
C SER A 51 -2.88 -0.62 -12.55
N VAL A 52 -2.96 -0.95 -11.27
CA VAL A 52 -3.62 -0.14 -10.24
C VAL A 52 -2.62 0.44 -9.22
N GLY A 53 -1.37 -0.02 -9.30
CA GLY A 53 -0.21 0.45 -8.55
C GLY A 53 1.09 0.09 -9.29
N TYR A 54 2.21 0.64 -8.84
CA TYR A 54 3.55 0.21 -9.22
C TYR A 54 4.56 0.57 -8.12
N ASN A 55 5.66 -0.18 -8.10
CA ASN A 55 6.84 0.07 -7.28
C ASN A 55 8.06 0.38 -8.16
N VAL A 56 8.82 1.43 -7.81
CA VAL A 56 10.09 1.76 -8.46
C VAL A 56 11.25 1.43 -7.54
N ASN A 57 12.22 0.67 -8.06
CA ASN A 57 13.50 0.37 -7.40
C ASN A 57 13.36 -0.07 -5.93
N LYS A 58 12.38 -0.94 -5.64
CA LYS A 58 12.16 -1.53 -4.31
C LYS A 58 11.88 -0.49 -3.22
N GLY A 59 11.15 0.58 -3.57
CA GLY A 59 10.71 1.60 -2.61
C GLY A 59 11.34 2.98 -2.81
N GLN A 60 11.94 3.28 -3.97
CA GLN A 60 12.29 4.66 -4.29
C GLN A 60 11.05 5.55 -4.42
N GLU A 61 10.00 5.03 -5.05
CA GLU A 61 8.66 5.62 -5.08
C GLU A 61 7.61 4.53 -5.33
N ILE A 62 6.40 4.79 -4.87
CA ILE A 62 5.24 3.94 -5.12
C ILE A 62 4.15 4.79 -5.78
N GLY A 63 3.73 4.38 -6.97
CA GLY A 63 2.59 4.97 -7.67
C GLY A 63 1.32 4.18 -7.38
N ILE A 64 0.22 4.85 -7.00
CA ILE A 64 -1.03 4.19 -6.63
C ILE A 64 -2.23 4.92 -7.23
N CYS A 65 -3.17 4.15 -7.75
CA CYS A 65 -4.47 4.69 -8.14
C CYS A 65 -5.32 5.03 -6.91
N ILE A 66 -6.06 6.13 -6.95
CA ILE A 66 -6.89 6.60 -5.82
C ILE A 66 -8.40 6.57 -6.12
N ASP A 67 -8.80 5.92 -7.22
CA ASP A 67 -10.19 5.68 -7.62
C ASP A 67 -10.77 4.45 -6.89
N GLY A 68 -10.96 4.62 -5.58
CA GLY A 68 -11.52 3.65 -4.64
C GLY A 68 -11.64 4.24 -3.24
N ASP A 69 -12.11 3.47 -2.27
CA ASP A 69 -12.10 3.91 -0.87
C ASP A 69 -10.73 3.71 -0.23
N VAL A 70 -10.52 4.35 0.93
CA VAL A 70 -9.23 4.33 1.64
C VAL A 70 -8.73 2.89 1.87
N ASN A 71 -9.65 1.94 2.07
CA ASN A 71 -9.30 0.55 2.34
C ASN A 71 -8.71 -0.16 1.11
N GLU A 72 -9.32 0.02 -0.07
CA GLU A 72 -8.84 -0.53 -1.34
C GLU A 72 -7.52 0.13 -1.77
N ILE A 73 -7.39 1.45 -1.57
CA ILE A 73 -6.11 2.15 -1.81
C ILE A 73 -5.02 1.56 -0.91
N PHE A 74 -5.35 1.31 0.36
CA PHE A 74 -4.41 0.72 1.30
C PHE A 74 -4.07 -0.73 0.97
N HIS A 75 -5.00 -1.53 0.46
CA HIS A 75 -4.73 -2.88 -0.05
C HIS A 75 -3.65 -2.84 -1.14
N VAL A 76 -3.76 -1.93 -2.11
CA VAL A 76 -2.76 -1.76 -3.17
C VAL A 76 -1.43 -1.26 -2.59
N LEU A 77 -1.45 -0.38 -1.59
CA LEU A 77 -0.21 0.02 -0.92
C LEU A 77 0.49 -1.18 -0.24
N LEU A 78 -0.25 -2.06 0.45
CA LEU A 78 0.30 -3.27 1.06
C LEU A 78 0.93 -4.20 0.00
N HIS A 79 0.32 -4.29 -1.19
CA HIS A 79 0.85 -5.03 -2.33
C HIS A 79 2.20 -4.47 -2.77
N GLU A 80 2.28 -3.16 -3.02
CA GLU A 80 3.51 -2.52 -3.49
C GLU A 80 4.62 -2.51 -2.41
N LEU A 81 4.26 -2.46 -1.12
CA LEU A 81 5.21 -2.59 0.00
C LEU A 81 5.77 -4.00 0.13
N ALA A 82 4.96 -5.04 -0.12
CA ALA A 82 5.44 -6.42 -0.15
C ALA A 82 6.48 -6.62 -1.27
N HIS A 83 6.32 -5.94 -2.41
CA HIS A 83 7.32 -5.93 -3.47
C HIS A 83 8.63 -5.21 -3.10
N CYS A 84 8.65 -4.33 -2.08
CA CYS A 84 9.90 -3.71 -1.60
C CYS A 84 10.81 -4.68 -0.85
N VAL A 85 10.22 -5.65 -0.14
CA VAL A 85 10.92 -6.46 0.87
C VAL A 85 11.24 -7.88 0.39
N VAL A 86 11.10 -8.13 -0.91
CA VAL A 86 11.47 -9.37 -1.59
C VAL A 86 12.32 -9.02 -2.80
N ASP A 87 13.21 -9.91 -3.24
CA ASP A 87 14.11 -9.65 -4.37
C ASP A 87 13.36 -9.66 -5.72
N GLU A 88 12.44 -10.60 -5.88
CA GLU A 88 11.67 -10.81 -7.10
C GLU A 88 10.54 -9.78 -7.29
N TYR A 89 10.10 -9.62 -8.54
CA TYR A 89 8.88 -8.85 -8.87
C TYR A 89 7.66 -9.74 -9.09
N THR A 90 7.84 -11.06 -9.09
CA THR A 90 6.76 -12.03 -9.23
C THR A 90 6.10 -12.33 -7.89
N HIS A 91 4.83 -12.73 -7.89
CA HIS A 91 4.10 -13.14 -6.69
C HIS A 91 4.47 -14.57 -6.26
N SER A 92 5.70 -14.73 -5.77
CA SER A 92 6.22 -15.97 -5.19
C SER A 92 5.57 -16.32 -3.84
N GLU A 93 5.88 -17.50 -3.30
CA GLU A 93 5.51 -17.85 -1.93
C GLU A 93 6.08 -16.87 -0.89
N GLU A 94 7.29 -16.35 -1.11
CA GLU A 94 7.91 -15.37 -0.23
C GLU A 94 7.18 -14.03 -0.29
N TYR A 95 6.84 -13.56 -1.49
CA TYR A 95 5.98 -12.39 -1.67
C TYR A 95 4.67 -12.53 -0.89
N TRP A 96 3.96 -13.65 -1.05
CA TRP A 96 2.67 -13.86 -0.38
C TRP A 96 2.82 -13.92 1.13
N LYS A 97 3.90 -14.54 1.63
CA LYS A 97 4.22 -14.54 3.05
C LYS A 97 4.43 -13.12 3.59
N LYS A 98 5.15 -12.26 2.87
CA LYS A 98 5.36 -10.86 3.26
C LYS A 98 4.07 -10.04 3.19
N PHE A 99 3.30 -10.20 2.12
CA PHE A 99 2.00 -9.55 1.95
C PHE A 99 1.01 -9.94 3.05
N ASP A 100 0.87 -11.23 3.36
CA ASP A 100 -0.03 -11.72 4.40
C ASP A 100 0.39 -11.27 5.80
N THR A 101 1.69 -11.18 6.05
CA THR A 101 2.23 -10.64 7.30
C THR A 101 1.87 -9.15 7.44
N LEU A 102 2.13 -8.33 6.42
CA LEU A 102 1.75 -6.91 6.42
C LEU A 102 0.24 -6.72 6.58
N LYS A 103 -0.56 -7.49 5.85
CA LYS A 103 -2.03 -7.50 5.93
C LYS A 103 -2.50 -7.82 7.34
N THR A 104 -1.95 -8.87 7.96
CA THR A 104 -2.30 -9.28 9.33
C THR A 104 -1.99 -8.18 10.33
N ILE A 105 -0.79 -7.59 10.27
CA ILE A 105 -0.40 -6.46 11.12
C ILE A 105 -1.35 -5.27 10.91
N ALA A 106 -1.64 -4.92 9.66
CA ALA A 106 -2.51 -3.81 9.33
C ALA A 106 -3.96 -4.00 9.84
N ILE A 107 -4.47 -5.24 9.82
CA ILE A 107 -5.76 -5.60 10.43
C ILE A 107 -5.68 -5.44 11.96
N THR A 108 -4.63 -5.97 12.59
CA THR A 108 -4.43 -5.86 14.05
C THR A 108 -4.35 -4.41 14.52
N LEU A 109 -3.71 -3.53 13.74
CA LEU A 109 -3.62 -2.09 14.02
C LEU A 109 -4.91 -1.33 13.70
N GLY A 110 -5.91 -1.97 13.08
CA GLY A 110 -7.16 -1.32 12.66
C GLY A 110 -6.99 -0.36 11.48
N VAL A 111 -5.85 -0.41 10.78
CA VAL A 111 -5.58 0.45 9.63
C VAL A 111 -6.07 -0.16 8.31
N TYR A 112 -6.30 -1.48 8.28
CA TYR A 112 -6.86 -2.22 7.14
C TYR A 112 -8.03 -3.11 7.55
N LYS A 113 -9.01 -3.28 6.66
CA LYS A 113 -10.10 -4.25 6.77
C LYS A 113 -10.01 -5.23 5.62
N SER A 114 -10.20 -6.52 5.90
CA SER A 114 -10.15 -7.55 4.87
C SER A 114 -11.20 -7.33 3.77
N ILE A 115 -10.82 -7.62 2.53
CA ILE A 115 -11.61 -7.53 1.30
C ILE A 115 -11.79 -8.96 0.75
N PRO A 116 -12.70 -9.79 1.32
CA PRO A 116 -12.85 -11.20 0.94
C PRO A 116 -13.56 -11.42 -0.41
N GLU A 117 -14.25 -10.40 -0.91
CA GLU A 117 -14.97 -10.37 -2.18
C GLU A 117 -14.39 -9.27 -3.06
N GLU A 118 -14.52 -9.39 -4.38
CA GLU A 118 -14.03 -8.38 -5.32
C GLU A 118 -14.64 -7.00 -5.03
N SER A 119 -13.78 -6.02 -4.75
CA SER A 119 -14.15 -4.61 -4.56
C SER A 119 -13.71 -3.79 -5.77
N PRO A 120 -14.60 -3.00 -6.41
CA PRO A 120 -14.24 -2.17 -7.55
C PRO A 120 -13.14 -1.16 -7.21
N PHE A 121 -12.11 -1.11 -8.05
CA PHE A 121 -10.98 -0.22 -7.84
C PHE A 121 -10.31 0.13 -9.16
N CYS A 122 -10.19 1.43 -9.46
CA CYS A 122 -9.45 1.93 -10.62
C CYS A 122 -9.87 1.31 -11.96
N GLY A 123 -11.19 1.09 -12.16
CA GLY A 123 -11.72 0.40 -13.35
C GLY A 123 -11.44 -1.11 -13.41
N LYS A 124 -10.93 -1.68 -12.32
CA LYS A 124 -10.70 -3.12 -12.09
C LYS A 124 -11.33 -3.53 -10.76
N HIS A 125 -10.83 -4.60 -10.14
CA HIS A 125 -11.21 -5.04 -8.80
C HIS A 125 -9.97 -5.40 -7.99
N VAL A 126 -10.09 -5.30 -6.66
CA VAL A 126 -9.12 -5.81 -5.69
C VAL A 126 -9.80 -6.79 -4.73
N SER A 127 -9.06 -7.78 -4.24
CA SER A 127 -9.52 -8.70 -3.20
C SER A 127 -8.32 -9.34 -2.49
N ASP A 128 -8.52 -9.82 -1.28
CA ASP A 128 -7.50 -10.53 -0.49
C ASP A 128 -7.24 -11.99 -0.93
N LYS A 129 -7.86 -12.43 -2.03
CA LYS A 129 -7.78 -13.79 -2.59
C LYS A 129 -6.74 -13.93 -3.69
#